data_AF-A0A7Y9EEI6-F1
#
_entry.id   AF-A0A7Y9EEI6-F1
#
_cell.length_a   1.000
_cell.length_b   1.000
_cell.length_c   1.000
_cell.angle_alpha   90.00
_cell.angle_beta   90.00
_cell.angle_gamma   90.00
#
_symmetry.space_group_name_H-M   'P 1'
#
loop_
_entity.id
_entity.type
_entity.pdbx_description
1 polymer ?
#
loop_
_entity_poly.entity_id
_entity_poly.type
_entity_poly.pdbx_seq_one_letter_code
_entity_poly.pdbx_strand_id
1 'polypeptide(L)'
;MPEVTAFPPGHPTWAELATPDPQASERFYRGLFGWSSYTLTVGDLGDYEIFTLGGVQGPEVAGMQALAYDSATASWTCYFRSDDLPATLAAVREAGGLETLEPTDIADLGRMALCSDPEGADFGLWYPYNLKGAGVVDEPSAMIWVELAARDIQRARRFYGAVFGWRAVDRDYYDSVYTHWKVGDRAVAGMVSMDEHWPPGYPSHWTPFFWVSDCDASAAPGRRARRPGPHPPDRHQALPVLRRHRPDRRSPGTGHPHHGRPGRARTPLTSARQVSGRGARSRARAARPGSAGGRGASGRARR
;
A
#
# COMPACT_ATOMS: atom_id res chain seq x y z
N MET A 1 -8.30 14.71 -23.35
CA MET A 1 -8.02 13.88 -22.19
C MET A 1 -9.08 14.16 -21.15
N PRO A 2 -10.00 13.21 -20.88
CA PRO A 2 -10.99 13.35 -19.83
C PRO A 2 -10.29 13.32 -18.47
N GLU A 3 -10.67 14.24 -17.59
CA GLU A 3 -10.15 14.31 -16.23
C GLU A 3 -10.90 13.32 -15.32
N VAL A 4 -10.15 12.57 -14.50
CA VAL A 4 -10.71 11.65 -13.51
C VAL A 4 -10.82 12.36 -12.17
N THR A 5 -12.06 12.55 -11.70
CA THR A 5 -12.32 13.31 -10.47
C THR A 5 -12.68 12.43 -9.27
N ALA A 6 -12.83 11.12 -9.45
CA ALA A 6 -13.11 10.16 -8.38
C ALA A 6 -12.89 8.71 -8.83
N PHE A 7 -12.57 7.85 -7.86
CA PHE A 7 -12.54 6.40 -8.02
C PHE A 7 -13.57 5.74 -7.09
N PRO A 8 -14.32 4.72 -7.56
CA PRO A 8 -15.18 3.93 -6.68
C PRO A 8 -14.37 3.10 -5.68
N PRO A 9 -14.92 2.75 -4.51
CA PRO A 9 -14.26 1.84 -3.57
C PRO A 9 -13.77 0.55 -4.23
N GLY A 10 -12.61 0.07 -3.78
CA GLY A 10 -11.95 -1.11 -4.31
C GLY A 10 -11.40 -0.96 -5.73
N HIS A 11 -11.36 0.23 -6.32
CA HIS A 11 -10.69 0.43 -7.62
C HIS A 11 -9.23 0.86 -7.42
N PRO A 12 -8.30 0.48 -8.32
CA PRO A 12 -6.97 1.08 -8.33
C PRO A 12 -7.10 2.58 -8.58
N THR A 13 -6.39 3.37 -7.79
CA THR A 13 -6.56 4.82 -7.78
C THR A 13 -5.25 5.58 -7.92
N TRP A 14 -4.12 4.97 -7.58
CA TRP A 14 -2.81 5.62 -7.60
C TRP A 14 -1.69 4.59 -7.70
N ALA A 15 -0.56 5.01 -8.25
CA ALA A 15 0.68 4.24 -8.26
C ALA A 15 1.82 5.12 -7.77
N GLU A 16 2.67 4.56 -6.91
CA GLU A 16 3.79 5.27 -6.33
C GLU A 16 5.09 4.47 -6.45
N LEU A 17 6.19 5.15 -6.77
CA LEU A 17 7.52 4.56 -6.83
C LEU A 17 8.33 4.89 -5.57
N ALA A 18 8.84 3.87 -4.89
CA ALA A 18 9.95 4.05 -3.95
C ALA A 18 11.28 3.78 -4.68
N THR A 19 12.26 4.69 -4.58
CA THR A 19 13.50 4.60 -5.36
C THR A 19 14.75 5.08 -4.61
N PRO A 20 15.93 4.46 -4.82
CA PRO A 20 17.18 4.90 -4.18
C PRO A 20 17.73 6.21 -4.75
N ASP A 21 17.33 6.59 -5.97
CA ASP A 21 17.74 7.84 -6.61
C ASP A 21 16.51 8.50 -7.25
N PRO A 22 15.78 9.34 -6.49
CA PRO A 22 14.63 10.07 -6.98
C PRO A 22 14.96 10.92 -8.21
N GLN A 23 16.13 11.57 -8.23
CA GLN A 23 16.51 12.45 -9.33
C GLN A 23 16.78 11.68 -10.63
N ALA A 24 17.42 10.51 -10.56
CA ALA A 24 17.60 9.65 -11.73
C ALA A 24 16.28 9.06 -12.22
N SER A 25 15.40 8.69 -11.29
CA SER A 25 14.08 8.16 -11.60
C SER A 25 13.20 9.22 -12.27
N GLU A 26 13.20 10.45 -11.75
CA GLU A 26 12.54 11.61 -12.36
C GLU A 26 13.00 11.79 -13.81
N ARG A 27 14.32 11.90 -14.06
CA ARG A 27 14.85 12.04 -15.43
C ARG A 27 14.40 10.91 -16.35
N PHE A 28 14.40 9.67 -15.86
CA PHE A 28 13.96 8.51 -16.62
C PHE A 28 12.48 8.61 -17.01
N TYR A 29 11.58 8.82 -16.04
CA TYR A 29 10.14 8.84 -16.31
C TYR A 29 9.70 10.08 -17.08
N ARG A 30 10.37 11.22 -16.90
CA ARG A 30 10.19 12.40 -17.77
C ARG A 30 10.57 12.10 -19.22
N GLY A 31 11.68 11.40 -19.44
CA GLY A 31 12.11 11.01 -20.78
C GLY A 31 11.21 9.94 -21.43
N LEU A 32 10.69 9.00 -20.64
CA LEU A 32 9.84 7.91 -21.10
C LEU A 32 8.42 8.37 -21.39
N PHE A 33 7.79 9.06 -20.44
CA PHE A 33 6.37 9.41 -20.49
C PHE A 33 6.09 10.88 -20.82
N GLY A 34 7.11 11.74 -20.82
CA GLY A 34 6.91 13.19 -20.98
C GLY A 34 6.31 13.85 -19.74
N TRP A 35 6.40 13.20 -18.58
CA TRP A 35 5.88 13.74 -17.33
C TRP A 35 6.59 15.04 -16.94
N SER A 36 5.88 15.86 -16.20
CA SER A 36 6.42 16.93 -15.35
C SER A 36 6.27 16.51 -13.89
N SER A 37 6.80 17.29 -12.96
CA SER A 37 6.65 16.97 -11.54
C SER A 37 6.77 18.20 -10.65
N TYR A 38 6.31 18.06 -9.42
CA TYR A 38 6.55 19.00 -8.33
C TYR A 38 6.75 18.23 -7.01
N THR A 39 7.53 18.83 -6.11
CA THR A 39 7.81 18.26 -4.79
C THR A 39 6.81 18.78 -3.76
N LEU A 40 6.27 17.86 -2.96
CA LEU A 40 5.48 18.12 -1.76
C LEU A 40 6.26 17.63 -0.55
N THR A 41 6.58 18.53 0.38
CA THR A 41 7.21 18.17 1.65
C THR A 41 6.14 17.91 2.72
N VAL A 42 6.06 16.69 3.24
CA VAL A 42 5.03 16.25 4.20
C VAL A 42 5.65 15.99 5.56
N GLY A 43 5.94 17.05 6.31
CA GLY A 43 6.42 16.97 7.70
C GLY A 43 7.55 15.95 7.87
N ASP A 44 7.38 15.01 8.81
CA ASP A 44 8.36 13.96 9.11
C ASP A 44 8.41 12.83 8.06
N LEU A 45 7.43 12.75 7.13
CA LEU A 45 7.44 11.76 6.04
C LEU A 45 8.37 12.16 4.89
N GLY A 46 8.85 13.42 4.89
CA GLY A 46 9.83 13.90 3.92
C GLY A 46 9.21 14.35 2.59
N ASP A 47 10.04 14.34 1.55
CA ASP A 47 9.70 14.84 0.22
C ASP A 47 9.03 13.75 -0.62
N TYR A 48 7.84 14.06 -1.14
CA TYR A 48 7.12 13.30 -2.14
C TYR A 48 7.17 14.05 -3.46
N GLU A 49 7.62 13.40 -4.51
CA GLU A 49 7.53 13.91 -5.86
C GLU A 49 6.22 13.46 -6.50
N ILE A 50 5.41 14.41 -6.95
CA ILE A 50 4.18 14.12 -7.68
C ILE A 50 4.42 14.36 -9.17
N PHE A 51 4.21 13.33 -9.97
CA PHE A 51 4.27 13.43 -11.43
C PHE A 51 2.94 13.92 -12.00
N THR A 52 3.03 14.75 -13.03
CA THR A 52 1.90 15.33 -13.76
C THR A 52 2.06 15.14 -15.26
N LEU A 53 0.93 15.13 -15.99
CA LEU A 53 0.91 15.01 -17.45
C LEU A 53 0.44 16.30 -18.11
N GLY A 54 1.14 16.76 -19.15
CA GLY A 54 0.78 18.00 -19.85
C GLY A 54 1.33 19.29 -19.20
N GLY A 55 2.31 19.17 -18.30
CA GLY A 55 2.97 20.30 -17.62
C GLY A 55 2.81 20.22 -16.10
N VAL A 56 3.56 21.03 -15.36
CA VAL A 56 3.59 21.00 -13.87
C VAL A 56 2.21 21.26 -13.24
N GLN A 57 1.33 22.00 -13.93
CA GLN A 57 -0.06 22.27 -13.51
C GLN A 57 -1.08 21.33 -14.17
N GLY A 58 -0.60 20.31 -14.88
CA GLY A 58 -1.46 19.28 -15.45
C GLY A 58 -1.92 18.29 -14.39
N PRO A 59 -2.85 17.39 -14.74
CA PRO A 59 -3.36 16.39 -13.81
C PRO A 59 -2.24 15.47 -13.31
N GLU A 60 -2.33 15.08 -12.05
CA GLU A 60 -1.41 14.18 -11.39
C GLU A 60 -1.58 12.74 -11.89
N VAL A 61 -0.48 12.00 -12.04
CA VAL A 61 -0.49 10.66 -12.67
C VAL A 61 0.20 9.57 -11.87
N ALA A 62 1.19 9.92 -11.04
CA ALA A 62 1.92 8.99 -10.19
C ALA A 62 2.68 9.74 -9.09
N GLY A 63 3.05 9.02 -8.02
CA GLY A 63 3.93 9.54 -6.97
C GLY A 63 5.31 8.90 -7.00
N MET A 64 6.26 9.53 -6.34
CA MET A 64 7.57 8.97 -6.08
C MET A 64 8.15 9.47 -4.77
N GLN A 65 8.80 8.59 -4.04
CA GLN A 65 9.50 8.89 -2.80
C GLN A 65 10.87 8.21 -2.77
N ALA A 66 11.77 8.72 -1.92
CA ALA A 66 13.00 8.01 -1.61
C ALA A 66 12.69 6.71 -0.85
N LEU A 67 13.60 5.74 -0.92
CA LEU A 67 13.51 4.57 -0.05
C LEU A 67 13.57 5.00 1.43
N ALA A 68 12.72 4.39 2.25
CA ALA A 68 12.72 4.63 3.70
C ALA A 68 14.02 4.14 4.36
N TYR A 69 14.68 3.13 3.79
CA TYR A 69 15.91 2.53 4.30
C TYR A 69 16.83 2.11 3.13
N ASP A 70 18.14 2.23 3.31
CA ASP A 70 19.13 1.85 2.27
C ASP A 70 19.10 0.36 1.90
N SER A 71 18.58 -0.50 2.79
CA SER A 71 18.43 -1.94 2.53
C SER A 71 17.18 -2.29 1.71
N ALA A 72 16.27 -1.35 1.50
CA ALA A 72 15.07 -1.56 0.70
C ALA A 72 15.44 -1.61 -0.79
N THR A 73 14.56 -2.21 -1.60
CA THR A 73 14.70 -2.24 -3.05
C THR A 73 13.70 -1.31 -3.70
N ALA A 74 14.06 -0.74 -4.86
CA ALA A 74 13.12 0.04 -5.63
C ALA A 74 11.88 -0.80 -5.99
N SER A 75 10.69 -0.24 -5.78
CA SER A 75 9.43 -0.92 -6.04
C SER A 75 8.33 0.08 -6.37
N TRP A 76 7.39 -0.36 -7.19
CA TRP A 76 6.12 0.33 -7.38
C TRP A 76 5.09 -0.23 -6.41
N THR A 77 4.26 0.63 -5.82
CA THR A 77 3.13 0.27 -4.98
C THR A 77 1.84 0.72 -5.66
N CYS A 78 0.88 -0.19 -5.79
CA CYS A 78 -0.45 0.12 -6.28
C CYS A 78 -1.38 0.45 -5.10
N TYR A 79 -2.15 1.53 -5.21
CA TYR A 79 -3.12 1.93 -4.19
C TYR A 79 -4.55 1.67 -4.64
N PHE A 80 -5.37 1.19 -3.70
CA PHE A 80 -6.79 0.93 -3.89
C PHE A 80 -7.65 1.86 -3.05
N ARG A 81 -8.72 2.37 -3.63
CA ARG A 81 -9.66 3.28 -2.97
C ARG A 81 -10.40 2.59 -1.81
N SER A 82 -10.40 3.20 -0.62
CA SER A 82 -11.17 2.72 0.55
C SER A 82 -11.96 3.86 1.21
N ASP A 83 -13.29 3.77 1.22
CA ASP A 83 -14.20 4.74 1.87
C ASP A 83 -14.32 4.58 3.39
N ASP A 84 -13.84 3.46 3.93
CA ASP A 84 -13.70 3.20 5.35
C ASP A 84 -12.40 2.42 5.60
N LEU A 85 -11.31 3.16 5.87
CA LEU A 85 -10.00 2.57 6.16
C LEU A 85 -10.05 1.62 7.36
N PRO A 86 -10.62 1.98 8.53
CA PRO A 86 -10.78 1.04 9.65
C PRO A 86 -11.46 -0.27 9.26
N ALA A 87 -12.58 -0.23 8.54
CA ALA A 87 -13.29 -1.44 8.12
C ALA A 87 -12.47 -2.27 7.10
N THR A 88 -11.83 -1.61 6.14
CA THR A 88 -11.00 -2.30 5.13
C THR A 88 -9.78 -2.96 5.79
N LEU A 89 -9.14 -2.30 6.73
CA LEU A 89 -7.99 -2.84 7.48
C LEU A 89 -8.40 -3.98 8.42
N ALA A 90 -9.60 -3.93 8.99
CA ALA A 90 -10.16 -5.07 9.71
C ALA A 90 -10.31 -6.28 8.77
N ALA A 91 -10.87 -6.09 7.57
CA ALA A 91 -11.00 -7.15 6.56
C ALA A 91 -9.63 -7.70 6.11
N VAL A 92 -8.62 -6.84 5.94
CA VAL A 92 -7.23 -7.26 5.63
C VAL A 92 -6.70 -8.20 6.71
N ARG A 93 -6.80 -7.80 7.99
CA ARG A 93 -6.34 -8.61 9.13
C ARG A 93 -7.11 -9.93 9.24
N GLU A 94 -8.43 -9.89 9.11
CA GLU A 94 -9.29 -11.09 9.17
C GLU A 94 -9.01 -12.07 8.02
N ALA A 95 -8.67 -11.57 6.84
CA ALA A 95 -8.28 -12.37 5.68
C ALA A 95 -6.82 -12.88 5.74
N GLY A 96 -6.08 -12.54 6.80
CA GLY A 96 -4.72 -13.01 7.06
C GLY A 96 -3.61 -12.17 6.43
N GLY A 97 -3.91 -10.94 6.01
CA GLY A 97 -2.92 -9.95 5.60
C GLY A 97 -2.38 -9.15 6.78
N LEU A 98 -1.45 -8.24 6.49
CA LEU A 98 -0.78 -7.39 7.45
C LEU A 98 -0.98 -5.91 7.12
N GLU A 99 -1.14 -5.08 8.14
CA GLU A 99 -0.98 -3.63 8.03
C GLU A 99 0.50 -3.32 8.30
N THR A 100 1.22 -2.84 7.28
CA THR A 100 2.66 -2.57 7.34
C THR A 100 2.96 -1.10 7.67
N LEU A 101 2.00 -0.21 7.39
CA LEU A 101 2.00 1.17 7.86
C LEU A 101 0.59 1.55 8.34
N GLU A 102 0.52 2.08 9.56
CA GLU A 102 -0.74 2.56 10.14
C GLU A 102 -1.35 3.72 9.33
N PRO A 103 -2.68 3.90 9.36
CA PRO A 103 -3.34 5.01 8.69
C PRO A 103 -2.70 6.37 9.00
N THR A 104 -2.12 6.99 7.98
CA THR A 104 -1.35 8.22 8.09
C THR A 104 -1.89 9.28 7.13
N ASP A 105 -2.11 10.49 7.62
CA ASP A 105 -2.52 11.63 6.79
C ASP A 105 -1.33 12.13 5.96
N ILE A 106 -1.55 12.31 4.66
CA ILE A 106 -0.61 12.88 3.71
C ILE A 106 -1.07 14.32 3.43
N ALA A 107 -0.60 15.24 4.28
CA ALA A 107 -0.99 16.65 4.26
C ALA A 107 -2.52 16.82 4.12
N ASP A 108 -2.97 17.59 3.13
CA ASP A 108 -4.37 17.77 2.75
C ASP A 108 -4.78 16.89 1.54
N LEU A 109 -3.91 15.99 1.08
CA LEU A 109 -4.14 15.16 -0.10
C LEU A 109 -5.08 14.00 0.21
N GLY A 110 -4.87 13.33 1.35
CA GLY A 110 -5.64 12.16 1.75
C GLY A 110 -5.04 11.44 2.94
N ARG A 111 -5.55 10.26 3.23
CA ARG A 111 -5.03 9.34 4.23
C ARG A 111 -4.71 8.01 3.58
N MET A 112 -3.53 7.47 3.86
CA MET A 112 -3.08 6.18 3.35
C MET A 112 -2.83 5.18 4.45
N ALA A 113 -2.88 3.90 4.10
CA ALA A 113 -2.28 2.81 4.87
C ALA A 113 -1.55 1.89 3.91
N LEU A 114 -0.49 1.22 4.36
CA LEU A 114 0.19 0.18 3.59
C LEU A 114 -0.14 -1.18 4.17
N CYS A 115 -0.34 -2.15 3.29
CA CYS A 115 -0.73 -3.50 3.63
C CYS A 115 0.11 -4.50 2.83
N SER A 116 0.18 -5.72 3.34
CA SER A 116 0.73 -6.88 2.64
C SER A 116 -0.29 -8.01 2.64
N ASP A 117 -0.46 -8.67 1.51
CA ASP A 117 -1.31 -9.85 1.43
C ASP A 117 -0.64 -11.08 2.06
N PRO A 118 -1.35 -12.21 2.22
CA PRO A 118 -0.80 -13.39 2.88
C PRO A 118 0.37 -14.07 2.13
N GLU A 119 0.64 -13.68 0.88
CA GLU A 119 1.77 -14.11 0.06
C GLU A 119 2.91 -13.07 0.02
N GLY A 120 2.73 -11.92 0.66
CA GLY A 120 3.72 -10.85 0.75
C GLY A 120 3.61 -9.80 -0.36
N ALA A 121 2.52 -9.77 -1.13
CA ALA A 121 2.31 -8.70 -2.10
C ALA A 121 1.85 -7.42 -1.40
N ASP A 122 2.69 -6.39 -1.45
CA ASP A 122 2.39 -5.10 -0.84
C ASP A 122 1.45 -4.26 -1.71
N PHE A 123 0.51 -3.58 -1.05
CA PHE A 123 -0.41 -2.64 -1.67
C PHE A 123 -0.80 -1.50 -0.70
N GLY A 124 -1.22 -0.39 -1.26
CA GLY A 124 -1.72 0.75 -0.49
C GLY A 124 -3.24 0.82 -0.45
N LEU A 125 -3.77 1.36 0.64
CA LEU A 125 -5.16 1.81 0.73
C LEU A 125 -5.19 3.33 0.73
N TRP A 126 -6.12 3.92 -0.02
CA TRP A 126 -6.24 5.37 -0.16
C TRP A 126 -7.65 5.88 0.17
N TYR A 127 -7.70 6.80 1.13
CA TYR A 127 -8.86 7.63 1.44
C TYR A 127 -8.60 9.06 0.97
N PRO A 128 -9.30 9.56 -0.06
CA PRO A 128 -8.98 10.84 -0.69
C PRO A 128 -9.54 12.03 0.10
N TYR A 129 -8.72 13.06 0.23
CA TYR A 129 -9.14 14.43 0.53
C TYR A 129 -9.06 15.25 -0.76
N ASN A 130 -8.01 16.05 -0.98
CA ASN A 130 -7.84 16.84 -2.20
C ASN A 130 -7.32 16.01 -3.40
N LEU A 131 -6.44 15.02 -3.17
CA LEU A 131 -5.96 14.13 -4.22
C LEU A 131 -6.93 12.93 -4.34
N LYS A 132 -7.73 12.94 -5.41
CA LYS A 132 -8.76 11.92 -5.65
C LYS A 132 -8.18 10.60 -6.14
N GLY A 133 -6.93 10.60 -6.57
CA GLY A 133 -6.23 9.55 -7.29
C GLY A 133 -5.55 10.15 -8.52
N ALA A 134 -5.20 9.31 -9.49
CA ALA A 134 -4.65 9.78 -10.76
C ALA A 134 -5.71 10.58 -11.51
N GLY A 135 -5.40 11.82 -11.88
CA GLY A 135 -6.28 12.70 -12.63
C GLY A 135 -6.43 12.29 -14.10
N VAL A 136 -5.61 11.34 -14.57
CA VAL A 136 -5.68 10.71 -15.89
C VAL A 136 -5.40 9.22 -15.76
N VAL A 137 -6.22 8.40 -16.41
CA VAL A 137 -6.01 6.97 -16.62
C VAL A 137 -6.45 6.60 -18.03
N ASP A 138 -6.08 5.41 -18.50
CA ASP A 138 -6.51 4.85 -19.79
C ASP A 138 -6.16 5.73 -21.01
N GLU A 139 -5.10 6.52 -20.90
CA GLU A 139 -4.57 7.42 -21.93
C GLU A 139 -3.05 7.22 -22.08
N PRO A 140 -2.43 7.55 -23.23
CA PRO A 140 -0.99 7.49 -23.39
C PRO A 140 -0.24 8.21 -22.26
N SER A 141 0.82 7.58 -21.74
CA SER A 141 1.59 8.04 -20.59
C SER A 141 0.85 8.07 -19.24
N ALA A 142 -0.32 7.45 -19.13
CA ALA A 142 -1.06 7.30 -17.88
C ALA A 142 -1.23 5.82 -17.49
N MET A 143 -1.58 5.57 -16.22
CA MET A 143 -1.85 4.21 -15.74
C MET A 143 -3.07 3.64 -16.48
N ILE A 144 -2.92 2.42 -17.01
CA ILE A 144 -3.96 1.72 -17.78
C ILE A 144 -4.39 0.41 -17.09
N TRP A 145 -3.52 -0.17 -16.27
CA TRP A 145 -3.82 -1.44 -15.63
C TRP A 145 -2.99 -1.65 -14.37
N VAL A 146 -3.47 -2.51 -13.48
CA VAL A 146 -2.68 -3.07 -12.37
C VAL A 146 -2.85 -4.58 -12.36
N GLU A 147 -1.78 -5.29 -12.07
CA GLU A 147 -1.77 -6.76 -12.11
C GLU A 147 -1.06 -7.33 -10.89
N LEU A 148 -1.66 -8.37 -10.31
CA LEU A 148 -1.03 -9.18 -9.28
C LEU A 148 -0.34 -10.38 -9.91
N ALA A 149 0.97 -10.51 -9.69
CA ALA A 149 1.65 -11.78 -9.84
C ALA A 149 1.53 -12.55 -8.52
N ALA A 150 0.84 -13.69 -8.52
CA ALA A 150 0.62 -14.51 -7.32
C ALA A 150 1.10 -15.95 -7.51
N ARG A 151 1.59 -16.58 -6.44
CA ARG A 151 1.98 -18.00 -6.44
C ARG A 151 0.80 -18.91 -6.10
N ASP A 152 -0.06 -18.49 -5.16
CA ASP A 152 -1.31 -19.17 -4.82
C ASP A 152 -2.53 -18.34 -5.23
N ILE A 153 -2.89 -18.49 -6.51
CA ILE A 153 -4.07 -17.87 -7.11
C ILE A 153 -5.34 -18.05 -6.26
N GLN A 154 -5.53 -19.19 -5.60
CA GLN A 154 -6.74 -19.44 -4.80
C GLN A 154 -6.70 -18.69 -3.47
N ARG A 155 -5.52 -18.54 -2.87
CA ARG A 155 -5.32 -17.71 -1.68
C ARG A 155 -5.53 -16.24 -1.99
N ALA A 156 -4.98 -15.74 -3.09
CA ALA A 156 -5.26 -14.39 -3.58
C ALA A 156 -6.77 -14.15 -3.79
N ARG A 157 -7.49 -15.09 -4.41
CA ARG A 157 -8.97 -15.03 -4.58
C ARG A 157 -9.73 -14.86 -3.29
N ARG A 158 -9.40 -15.65 -2.27
CA ARG A 158 -10.04 -15.54 -0.97
C ARG A 158 -9.73 -14.20 -0.31
N PHE A 159 -8.46 -13.77 -0.38
CA PHE A 159 -8.02 -12.52 0.24
C PHE A 159 -8.67 -11.29 -0.41
N TYR A 160 -8.43 -11.04 -1.70
CA TYR A 160 -8.94 -9.83 -2.37
C TYR A 160 -10.46 -9.85 -2.54
N GLY A 161 -11.07 -11.04 -2.62
CA GLY A 161 -12.52 -11.19 -2.55
C GLY A 161 -13.10 -10.79 -1.19
N ALA A 162 -12.43 -11.12 -0.08
CA ALA A 162 -12.86 -10.72 1.26
C ALA A 162 -12.61 -9.23 1.55
N VAL A 163 -11.47 -8.69 1.11
CA VAL A 163 -11.07 -7.30 1.41
C VAL A 163 -11.84 -6.29 0.56
N PHE A 164 -11.98 -6.53 -0.75
CA PHE A 164 -12.56 -5.55 -1.68
C PHE A 164 -13.90 -6.00 -2.28
N GLY A 165 -14.38 -7.20 -1.97
CA GLY A 165 -15.57 -7.76 -2.62
C GLY A 165 -15.34 -8.10 -4.10
N TRP A 166 -14.07 -8.23 -4.53
CA TRP A 166 -13.74 -8.52 -5.91
C TRP A 166 -14.13 -9.93 -6.32
N ARG A 167 -14.65 -10.05 -7.54
CA ARG A 167 -14.94 -11.35 -8.16
C ARG A 167 -13.86 -11.70 -9.16
N ALA A 168 -13.22 -12.84 -8.98
CA ALA A 168 -12.33 -13.43 -9.98
C ALA A 168 -13.13 -13.99 -11.16
N VAL A 169 -12.72 -13.66 -12.37
CA VAL A 169 -13.24 -14.22 -13.62
C VAL A 169 -12.08 -14.65 -14.49
N ASP A 170 -12.00 -15.95 -14.71
CA ASP A 170 -10.91 -16.55 -15.46
C ASP A 170 -11.15 -16.41 -16.96
N ARG A 171 -10.04 -16.23 -17.68
CA ARG A 171 -9.99 -16.21 -19.15
C ARG A 171 -8.80 -17.05 -19.57
N ASP A 172 -9.05 -17.93 -20.52
CA ASP A 172 -7.97 -18.68 -21.16
C ASP A 172 -7.12 -17.71 -21.97
N TYR A 173 -5.81 -17.74 -21.76
CA TYR A 173 -4.84 -16.89 -22.44
C TYR A 173 -3.62 -17.72 -22.85
N TYR A 174 -3.62 -18.14 -24.12
CA TYR A 174 -2.71 -19.16 -24.64
C TYR A 174 -2.73 -20.40 -23.74
N ASP A 175 -1.58 -20.80 -23.21
CA ASP A 175 -1.41 -21.96 -22.34
C ASP A 175 -1.52 -21.62 -20.84
N SER A 176 -1.94 -20.40 -20.50
CA SER A 176 -2.10 -19.94 -19.11
C SER A 176 -3.50 -19.37 -18.84
N VAL A 177 -3.84 -19.21 -17.57
CA VAL A 177 -5.08 -18.58 -17.13
C VAL A 177 -4.80 -17.16 -16.68
N TYR A 178 -5.49 -16.20 -17.30
CA TYR A 178 -5.53 -14.83 -16.85
C TYR A 178 -6.78 -14.57 -16.02
N THR A 179 -6.63 -14.09 -14.79
CA THR A 179 -7.77 -13.76 -13.93
C THR A 179 -8.07 -12.27 -14.02
N HIS A 180 -9.30 -11.91 -14.38
CA HIS A 180 -9.81 -10.55 -14.19
C HIS A 180 -10.47 -10.43 -12.82
N TRP A 181 -10.04 -9.44 -12.03
CA TRP A 181 -10.78 -8.97 -10.87
C TRP A 181 -11.87 -8.02 -11.29
N LYS A 182 -13.11 -8.29 -10.85
CA LYS A 182 -14.27 -7.48 -11.19
C LYS A 182 -14.94 -6.87 -9.97
N VAL A 183 -15.31 -5.59 -10.10
CA VAL A 183 -16.30 -4.92 -9.25
C VAL A 183 -17.56 -4.73 -10.07
N GLY A 184 -18.63 -5.40 -9.68
CA GLY A 184 -19.81 -5.55 -10.54
C GLY A 184 -19.44 -6.20 -11.88
N ASP A 185 -19.66 -5.47 -12.98
CA ASP A 185 -19.33 -5.90 -14.34
C ASP A 185 -18.05 -5.28 -14.92
N ARG A 186 -17.40 -4.35 -14.20
CA ARG A 186 -16.15 -3.73 -14.63
C ARG A 186 -14.97 -4.57 -14.17
N ALA A 187 -14.01 -4.81 -15.05
CA ALA A 187 -12.71 -5.35 -14.66
C ALA A 187 -11.83 -4.20 -14.12
N VAL A 188 -11.21 -4.41 -12.97
CA VAL A 188 -10.46 -3.38 -12.24
C VAL A 188 -8.99 -3.71 -12.05
N ALA A 189 -8.61 -4.98 -12.17
CA ALA A 189 -7.24 -5.45 -12.05
C ALA A 189 -7.10 -6.84 -12.70
N GLY A 190 -5.85 -7.22 -12.98
CA GLY A 190 -5.47 -8.55 -13.44
C GLY A 190 -4.82 -9.38 -12.36
N MET A 191 -4.72 -10.68 -12.59
CA MET A 191 -3.81 -11.56 -11.87
C MET A 191 -3.29 -12.66 -12.78
N VAL A 192 -1.98 -12.89 -12.69
CA VAL A 192 -1.24 -13.96 -13.35
C VAL A 192 -0.68 -14.92 -12.31
N SER A 193 -0.55 -16.19 -12.69
CA SER A 193 0.14 -17.19 -11.88
C SER A 193 1.64 -17.05 -12.10
N MET A 194 2.38 -16.95 -11.00
CA MET A 194 3.83 -17.10 -11.03
C MET A 194 4.18 -18.57 -11.21
N ASP A 195 4.72 -18.90 -12.38
CA ASP A 195 5.10 -20.26 -12.77
C ASP A 195 6.63 -20.50 -12.64
N GLU A 196 7.13 -21.55 -13.28
CA GLU A 196 8.55 -21.92 -13.28
C GLU A 196 9.48 -20.91 -13.98
N HIS A 197 8.94 -19.99 -14.79
CA HIS A 197 9.74 -18.95 -15.45
C HIS A 197 10.11 -17.80 -14.52
N TRP A 198 9.45 -17.71 -13.36
CA TRP A 198 9.77 -16.72 -12.34
C TRP A 198 10.94 -17.19 -11.46
N PRO A 199 11.88 -16.29 -11.10
CA PRO A 199 12.97 -16.65 -10.21
C PRO A 199 12.47 -17.29 -8.89
N PRO A 200 13.12 -18.36 -8.42
CA PRO A 200 12.79 -18.96 -7.13
C PRO A 200 12.88 -17.90 -6.02
N GLY A 201 11.83 -17.83 -5.19
CA GLY A 201 11.77 -16.87 -4.07
C GLY A 201 11.45 -15.42 -4.45
N TYR A 202 11.22 -15.10 -5.73
CA TYR A 202 10.67 -13.78 -6.09
C TYR A 202 9.28 -13.62 -5.47
N PRO A 203 9.00 -12.53 -4.74
CA PRO A 203 7.74 -12.40 -4.01
C PRO A 203 6.56 -12.16 -4.96
N SER A 204 5.36 -12.54 -4.50
CA SER A 204 4.13 -12.05 -5.11
C SER A 204 4.10 -10.52 -5.01
N HIS A 205 3.62 -9.83 -6.04
CA HIS A 205 3.66 -8.37 -6.09
C HIS A 205 2.62 -7.80 -7.06
N TRP A 206 2.22 -6.56 -6.77
CA TRP A 206 1.42 -5.74 -7.66
C TRP A 206 2.32 -4.97 -8.63
N THR A 207 1.93 -4.91 -9.90
CA THR A 207 2.61 -4.14 -10.93
C THR A 207 1.64 -3.15 -11.58
N PRO A 208 1.91 -1.83 -11.55
CA PRO A 208 1.18 -0.88 -12.37
C PRO A 208 1.71 -0.91 -13.81
N PHE A 209 0.79 -0.82 -14.77
CA PHE A 209 1.10 -0.68 -16.19
C PHE A 209 0.70 0.72 -16.65
N PHE A 210 1.61 1.36 -17.37
CA PHE A 210 1.39 2.67 -17.99
C PHE A 210 1.32 2.50 -19.49
N TRP A 211 0.35 3.16 -20.13
CA TRP A 211 0.17 3.11 -21.58
C TRP A 211 1.38 3.76 -22.26
N VAL A 212 2.00 3.06 -23.20
CA VAL A 212 2.89 3.66 -24.21
C VAL A 212 2.34 3.43 -25.62
N SER A 213 2.46 4.42 -26.50
CA SER A 213 1.94 4.30 -27.87
C SER A 213 2.73 3.31 -28.73
N ASP A 214 3.95 2.99 -28.30
CA ASP A 214 4.85 2.04 -28.96
C ASP A 214 5.73 1.36 -27.90
N CYS A 215 5.51 0.06 -27.67
CA CYS A 215 6.26 -0.73 -26.69
C CYS A 215 7.73 -0.90 -27.08
N ASP A 216 8.02 -1.13 -28.35
CA ASP A 216 9.38 -1.38 -28.85
C ASP A 216 10.22 -0.12 -28.74
N ALA A 217 9.68 1.02 -29.16
CA ALA A 217 10.35 2.32 -29.04
C ALA A 217 10.60 2.69 -27.57
N SER A 218 9.67 2.35 -26.68
CA SER A 218 9.77 2.61 -25.24
C SER A 218 10.82 1.71 -24.56
N ALA A 219 10.97 0.46 -25.00
CA ALA A 219 11.91 -0.52 -24.44
C ALA A 219 13.34 -0.43 -25.01
N ALA A 220 13.57 0.46 -25.99
CA ALA A 220 14.85 0.60 -26.69
C ALA A 220 16.02 0.89 -25.72
N PRO A 221 17.24 0.37 -25.98
CA PRO A 221 18.37 0.43 -25.04
C PRO A 221 18.75 1.84 -24.53
N GLY A 222 18.54 2.89 -25.34
CA GLY A 222 18.83 4.28 -24.97
C GLY A 222 17.84 4.89 -23.96
N ARG A 223 16.71 4.22 -23.71
CA ARG A 223 15.71 4.64 -22.72
C ARG A 223 15.84 3.90 -21.39
N ARG A 224 16.67 2.86 -21.28
CA ARG A 224 16.81 2.07 -20.04
C ARG A 224 17.55 2.87 -18.96
N ALA A 225 17.03 2.86 -17.73
CA ALA A 225 17.77 3.33 -16.57
C ALA A 225 19.07 2.53 -16.46
N ARG A 226 20.22 3.22 -16.36
CA ARG A 226 21.50 2.54 -16.13
C ARG A 226 21.41 1.79 -14.80
N ARG A 227 21.87 0.53 -14.77
CA ARG A 227 22.02 -0.20 -13.51
C ARG A 227 22.83 0.65 -12.52
N PRO A 228 22.41 0.75 -11.24
CA PRO A 228 23.26 1.36 -10.23
C PRO A 228 24.61 0.65 -10.23
N GLY A 229 25.70 1.42 -10.25
CA GLY A 229 27.03 0.86 -10.04
C GLY A 229 27.13 0.24 -8.63
N PRO A 230 28.10 -0.64 -8.37
CA PRO A 230 28.31 -1.17 -7.03
C PRO A 230 28.50 -0.02 -6.04
N HIS A 231 27.85 -0.11 -4.88
CA HIS A 231 28.06 0.83 -3.77
C HIS A 231 29.57 0.93 -3.48
N PRO A 232 30.12 2.14 -3.31
CA PRO A 232 31.50 2.28 -2.84
C PRO A 232 31.62 1.64 -1.44
N PRO A 233 32.74 0.97 -1.12
CA PRO A 233 32.91 0.38 0.20
C PRO A 233 32.87 1.45 1.28
N ASP A 234 32.11 1.17 2.35
CA ASP A 234 31.92 2.03 3.51
C ASP A 234 33.23 2.67 3.98
N ARG A 235 33.29 4.00 3.89
CA ARG A 235 34.28 4.78 4.64
C ARG A 235 33.78 5.02 6.06
N HIS A 236 33.76 3.96 6.86
CA HIS A 236 33.77 4.12 8.31
C HIS A 236 35.21 4.37 8.79
N GLN A 237 35.58 5.66 8.88
CA GLN A 237 36.58 6.19 9.81
C GLN A 237 35.97 7.46 10.40
N ALA A 238 36.01 7.79 11.67
CA ALA A 238 36.23 7.08 12.92
C ALA A 238 35.73 8.09 13.97
N LEU A 239 34.75 7.75 14.80
CA LEU A 239 34.44 8.56 15.99
C LEU A 239 35.02 7.83 17.21
N PRO A 240 35.73 8.53 18.12
CA PRO A 240 36.50 7.89 19.17
C PRO A 240 35.58 7.30 20.25
N VAL A 241 35.68 5.99 20.45
CA VAL A 241 35.04 5.29 21.57
C VAL A 241 35.74 5.68 22.88
N LEU A 242 35.00 6.35 23.77
CA LEU A 242 35.38 6.53 25.17
C LEU A 242 35.57 5.14 25.83
N ARG A 243 36.83 4.77 26.09
CA ARG A 243 37.17 3.59 26.89
C ARG A 243 36.72 3.81 28.34
N ARG A 244 35.72 3.04 28.78
CA ARG A 244 35.46 2.83 30.22
C ARG A 244 36.58 1.98 30.80
N HIS A 245 37.30 2.55 31.76
CA HIS A 245 38.28 1.85 32.60
C HIS A 245 37.58 0.71 33.37
N ARG A 246 38.05 -0.53 33.21
CA ARG A 246 37.84 -1.61 34.19
C ARG A 246 39.19 -1.97 34.81
N PRO A 247 39.27 -2.17 36.13
CA PRO A 247 40.50 -2.51 36.81
C PRO A 247 40.83 -4.00 36.66
N ASP A 248 42.13 -4.26 36.65
CA ASP A 248 42.79 -5.54 36.47
C ASP A 248 42.66 -6.43 37.72
N ARG A 249 42.30 -7.71 37.58
CA ARG A 249 42.42 -8.68 38.68
C ARG A 249 42.89 -10.05 38.18
N ARG A 250 44.06 -10.41 38.72
CA ARG A 250 44.80 -11.68 38.62
C ARG A 250 43.98 -12.89 39.13
N SER A 251 44.28 -14.05 38.54
CA SER A 251 43.76 -15.38 38.85
C SER A 251 43.96 -15.81 40.31
N PRO A 252 43.05 -16.64 40.89
CA PRO A 252 43.20 -17.16 42.24
C PRO A 252 43.78 -18.59 42.27
N GLY A 253 44.62 -18.85 43.28
CA GLY A 253 45.02 -20.18 43.74
C GLY A 253 44.25 -20.60 45.00
N THR A 254 43.92 -21.90 45.03
CA THR A 254 43.66 -22.82 46.17
C THR A 254 43.36 -22.29 47.57
N GLY A 255 42.25 -22.77 48.16
CA GLY A 255 42.02 -22.79 49.62
C GLY A 255 40.58 -23.15 49.99
N HIS A 256 40.39 -24.19 50.79
CA HIS A 256 39.11 -24.79 51.20
C HIS A 256 38.66 -24.27 52.60
N PRO A 257 37.57 -24.76 53.22
CA PRO A 257 36.27 -24.09 53.40
C PRO A 257 35.97 -23.61 54.83
N HIS A 258 34.87 -22.87 55.09
CA HIS A 258 34.03 -23.05 56.30
C HIS A 258 32.69 -22.26 56.28
N HIS A 259 31.67 -22.96 56.79
CA HIS A 259 30.36 -22.62 57.38
C HIS A 259 29.76 -21.21 57.34
N GLY A 260 28.44 -21.17 57.10
CA GLY A 260 27.54 -20.11 57.60
C GLY A 260 26.19 -20.05 56.88
N ARG A 261 25.12 -20.44 57.58
CA ARG A 261 23.72 -20.55 57.11
C ARG A 261 22.92 -19.24 57.44
N PRO A 262 21.57 -19.13 57.26
CA PRO A 262 20.92 -18.20 56.31
C PRO A 262 19.97 -17.15 56.94
N GLY A 263 19.39 -16.25 56.13
CA GLY A 263 18.18 -15.46 56.46
C GLY A 263 17.53 -14.90 55.19
N ARG A 264 16.33 -15.38 54.79
CA ARG A 264 14.97 -14.80 55.04
C ARG A 264 14.86 -13.32 54.65
N ALA A 265 13.81 -12.80 54.01
CA ALA A 265 12.58 -13.26 53.36
C ALA A 265 11.85 -11.99 52.85
N ARG A 266 10.77 -12.19 52.07
CA ARG A 266 9.58 -11.31 51.87
C ARG A 266 9.48 -10.41 50.62
N THR A 267 8.71 -10.91 49.65
CA THR A 267 7.63 -10.22 48.91
C THR A 267 6.33 -10.19 49.76
N PRO A 268 5.19 -9.65 49.28
CA PRO A 268 4.89 -8.49 48.41
C PRO A 268 3.79 -7.60 49.04
N LEU A 269 3.38 -6.49 48.38
CA LEU A 269 2.09 -5.85 48.68
C LEU A 269 1.39 -5.31 47.42
N THR A 270 0.13 -5.72 47.32
CA THR A 270 -0.92 -5.43 46.35
C THR A 270 -1.64 -4.12 46.66
N SER A 271 -2.21 -3.44 45.67
CA SER A 271 -3.42 -2.61 45.88
C SER A 271 -4.10 -2.26 44.55
N ALA A 272 -5.38 -2.65 44.45
CA ALA A 272 -6.33 -2.29 43.41
C ALA A 272 -7.14 -1.05 43.80
N ARG A 273 -7.72 -0.33 42.82
CA ARG A 273 -9.04 0.32 42.98
C ARG A 273 -9.72 0.66 41.65
N GLN A 274 -10.94 0.15 41.51
CA GLN A 274 -11.98 0.59 40.56
C GLN A 274 -12.65 1.89 41.07
N VAL A 275 -13.18 2.70 40.16
CA VAL A 275 -14.45 3.45 40.34
C VAL A 275 -15.23 3.46 39.01
N SER A 276 -16.54 3.38 39.17
CA SER A 276 -17.64 3.13 38.23
C SER A 276 -18.46 4.39 37.88
N GLY A 277 -19.33 4.29 36.87
CA GLY A 277 -20.54 5.13 36.68
C GLY A 277 -20.85 5.46 35.21
N ARG A 278 -21.75 4.72 34.52
CA ARG A 278 -23.18 5.05 34.24
C ARG A 278 -23.37 6.44 33.61
N GLY A 279 -24.05 6.67 32.49
CA GLY A 279 -24.95 5.89 31.65
C GLY A 279 -26.08 6.82 31.16
N ALA A 280 -26.37 6.87 29.85
CA ALA A 280 -27.63 7.41 29.33
C ALA A 280 -27.89 6.86 27.91
N ARG A 281 -28.92 6.01 27.79
CA ARG A 281 -29.53 5.60 26.53
C ARG A 281 -30.69 6.55 26.25
N SER A 282 -30.81 7.07 25.02
CA SER A 282 -32.11 7.52 24.50
C SER A 282 -32.40 6.77 23.20
N ARG A 283 -33.56 6.12 23.16
CA ARG A 283 -34.17 5.49 21.98
C ARG A 283 -35.17 6.49 21.42
N ALA A 284 -35.11 6.76 20.12
CA ALA A 284 -36.23 7.36 19.38
C ALA A 284 -36.62 6.45 18.21
N ARG A 285 -37.94 6.34 18.05
CA ARG A 285 -38.72 5.34 17.30
C ARG A 285 -38.62 5.50 15.78
N ALA A 286 -38.65 4.36 15.10
CA ALA A 286 -39.03 4.22 13.70
C ALA A 286 -40.54 4.43 13.50
N ALA A 287 -40.93 5.03 12.38
CA ALA A 287 -42.30 5.08 11.86
C ALA A 287 -42.32 4.61 10.39
N ARG A 288 -43.27 3.73 10.08
CA ARG A 288 -43.69 3.24 8.76
C ARG A 288 -45.18 2.85 8.87
N PRO A 289 -45.93 2.67 7.77
CA PRO A 289 -46.53 3.72 6.94
C PRO A 289 -48.07 3.66 6.98
N GLY A 290 -48.75 4.74 6.58
CA GLY A 290 -50.21 4.78 6.45
C GLY A 290 -50.66 4.57 5.00
N SER A 291 -51.50 3.55 4.77
CA SER A 291 -52.21 3.28 3.52
C SER A 291 -53.67 3.74 3.60
N ALA A 292 -54.11 4.54 2.63
CA ALA A 292 -55.48 4.69 2.12
C ALA A 292 -55.35 5.48 0.81
N GLY A 293 -55.85 5.08 -0.36
CA GLY A 293 -57.15 4.49 -0.66
C GLY A 293 -57.98 5.55 -1.40
N GLY A 294 -57.99 5.54 -2.73
CA GLY A 294 -58.77 6.51 -3.54
C GLY A 294 -58.81 6.15 -5.02
N ARG A 295 -59.99 5.71 -5.48
CA ARG A 295 -60.34 5.26 -6.83
C ARG A 295 -60.60 6.43 -7.78
N GLY A 296 -60.46 6.20 -9.09
CA GLY A 296 -61.03 7.02 -10.18
C GLY A 296 -60.15 6.96 -11.44
N ALA A 297 -60.38 6.04 -12.37
CA ALA A 297 -61.35 6.11 -13.47
C ALA A 297 -60.68 6.52 -14.82
N SER A 298 -60.68 5.55 -15.74
CA SER A 298 -60.88 5.67 -17.19
C SER A 298 -60.20 6.78 -17.99
N GLY A 299 -59.31 6.37 -18.89
CA GLY A 299 -58.90 7.16 -20.06
C GLY A 299 -58.37 6.24 -21.16
N ARG A 300 -59.26 5.84 -22.06
CA ARG A 300 -59.01 4.96 -23.21
C ARG A 300 -58.51 5.80 -24.40
N ALA A 301 -57.61 5.20 -25.17
CA ALA A 301 -57.57 5.21 -26.65
C ALA A 301 -56.65 6.20 -27.40
N ARG A 302 -55.84 5.57 -28.28
CA ARG A 302 -55.44 5.95 -29.67
C ARG A 302 -54.44 7.12 -29.76
N ARG A 303 -53.35 7.05 -30.54
CA ARG A 303 -52.96 6.30 -31.73
C ARG A 303 -51.44 6.12 -31.71
#